data_AF-A0A0K6GL23-F1
#
_entry.id   AF-A0A0K6GL23-F1
#
_cell.length_a   1.000
_cell.length_b   1.000
_cell.length_c   1.000
_cell.angle_alpha   90.00
_cell.angle_beta   90.00
_cell.angle_gamma   90.00
#
_symmetry.space_group_name_H-M   'P 1'
#
loop_
_entity.id
_entity.type
_entity.pdbx_description
1 polymer ?
#
loop_
_entity_poly.entity_id
_entity_poly.type
_entity_poly.pdbx_seq_one_letter_code
_entity_poly.pdbx_strand_id
1 'polypeptide(L)' 'MVRYNSHIDLCIDYTGKQKWKVIDAIDEIIGIYSFDVLFAGSLNKEIAQQIARDGVIIYEK' A
#
# COMPACT_ATOMS: atom_id res chain seq x y z
N MET A 1 1.19 -23.82 -14.85
CA MET A 1 1.77 -23.25 -13.61
C MET A 1 1.12 -21.89 -13.43
N VAL A 2 0.18 -21.76 -12.50
CA VAL A 2 -0.51 -20.48 -12.24
C VAL A 2 0.48 -19.58 -11.52
N ARG A 3 0.93 -18.50 -12.17
CA ARG A 3 1.63 -17.42 -11.48
C ARG A 3 0.56 -16.62 -10.75
N TYR A 4 0.48 -16.75 -9.43
CA TYR A 4 -0.19 -15.76 -8.59
C TYR A 4 0.67 -14.49 -8.63
N ASN A 5 0.60 -13.73 -9.73
CA ASN A 5 1.31 -12.46 -9.88
C ASN A 5 0.46 -11.32 -9.30
N SER A 6 -0.10 -11.56 -8.12
CA SER A 6 -0.94 -10.59 -7.42
C SER A 6 -0.02 -9.68 -6.63
N HIS A 7 -0.02 -8.40 -7.00
CA HIS A 7 0.65 -7.36 -6.25
C HIS A 7 -0.16 -7.05 -4.99
N ILE A 8 0.52 -6.83 -3.87
CA ILE A 8 -0.12 -6.37 -2.64
C ILE A 8 -0.18 -4.84 -2.70
N ASP A 9 -1.38 -4.29 -2.86
CA ASP A 9 -1.62 -2.84 -2.81
C ASP A 9 -1.78 -2.38 -1.35
N LEU A 10 -0.93 -1.45 -0.92
CA LEU A 10 -0.93 -0.90 0.43
C LEU A 10 -1.23 0.60 0.39
N CYS A 11 -2.36 1.00 0.94
CA CYS A 11 -2.65 2.41 1.20
C CYS A 11 -2.26 2.77 2.64
N ILE A 12 -1.36 3.74 2.80
CA ILE A 12 -0.82 4.14 4.10
C ILE A 12 -1.20 5.60 4.38
N ASP A 13 -1.85 5.83 5.52
CA ASP A 13 -2.02 7.17 6.07
C ASP A 13 -0.79 7.55 6.89
N TYR A 14 0.18 8.21 6.23
CA TYR A 14 1.44 8.63 6.82
C TYR A 14 1.63 10.13 6.68
N THR A 15 1.73 10.82 7.81
CA THR A 15 1.89 12.28 7.91
C THR A 15 3.35 12.73 8.00
N GLY A 16 4.31 11.81 8.08
CA GLY A 16 5.74 12.13 8.12
C GLY A 16 6.30 12.51 6.74
N LYS A 17 7.47 13.17 6.74
CA LYS A 17 8.09 13.68 5.51
C LYS A 17 8.85 12.62 4.70
N GLN A 18 9.32 11.54 5.34
CA GLN A 18 10.25 10.57 4.75
C GLN A 18 9.50 9.32 4.25
N LYS A 19 8.60 9.50 3.29
CA LYS A 19 7.81 8.42 2.68
C LYS A 19 8.66 7.27 2.13
N TRP A 20 9.83 7.57 1.58
CA TRP A 20 10.77 6.58 1.04
C TRP A 20 11.25 5.58 2.10
N LYS A 21 11.45 6.01 3.37
CA LYS A 21 11.84 5.09 4.46
C LYS A 21 10.77 4.06 4.77
N VAL A 22 9.50 4.41 4.59
CA VAL A 22 8.39 3.47 4.77
C VAL A 22 8.44 2.41 3.67
N ILE A 23 8.74 2.81 2.44
CA ILE A 23 8.88 1.89 1.30
C ILE A 23 10.07 0.95 1.52
N ASP A 24 11.25 1.48 1.86
CA ASP A 24 12.44 0.68 2.14
C ASP A 24 12.18 -0.35 3.26
N ALA A 25 11.51 0.07 4.34
CA ALA A 25 11.18 -0.82 5.45
C ALA A 25 10.19 -1.94 5.05
N ILE A 26 9.28 -1.68 4.11
CA ILE A 26 8.38 -2.71 3.58
C ILE A 26 9.16 -3.66 2.67
N ASP A 27 10.03 -3.14 1.81
CA ASP A 27 10.86 -3.93 0.88
C ASP A 27 11.75 -4.95 1.63
N GLU A 28 12.31 -4.55 2.77
CA GLU A 28 13.08 -5.44 3.66
C GLU A 28 12.25 -6.61 4.23
N ILE A 29 10.91 -6.48 4.30
CA ILE A 29 10.01 -7.47 4.92
C ILE A 29 9.25 -8.30 3.87
N ILE A 30 8.84 -7.70 2.76
CA ILE A 30 7.88 -8.27 1.80
C ILE A 30 8.41 -9.54 1.11
N GLY A 31 9.74 -9.71 1.04
CA GLY A 31 10.41 -10.91 0.56
C GLY A 31 10.15 -11.17 -0.93
N ILE A 32 9.37 -12.22 -1.24
CA ILE A 32 9.13 -12.66 -2.63
C ILE A 32 7.87 -12.06 -3.26
N TYR A 33 7.06 -11.33 -2.50
CA TYR A 33 5.86 -10.70 -3.01
C TYR A 33 6.19 -9.35 -3.63
N SER A 34 5.48 -9.00 -4.70
CA SER A 34 5.49 -7.63 -5.23
C SER A 34 4.44 -6.79 -4.52
N PHE A 35 4.71 -5.51 -4.35
CA PHE A 35 3.81 -4.59 -3.66
C PHE A 35 3.82 -3.20 -4.30
N ASP A 36 2.72 -2.48 -4.13
CA ASP A 36 2.57 -1.08 -4.52
C ASP A 36 2.12 -0.27 -3.30
N VAL A 37 2.81 0.84 -3.01
CA VAL A 37 2.46 1.72 -1.89
C VAL A 37 1.81 3.00 -2.40
N LEU A 38 0.63 3.28 -1.89
CA LEU A 38 -0.10 4.53 -2.05
C LEU A 38 -0.15 5.28 -0.72
N PHE A 39 -0.07 6.61 -0.78
CA PHE A 39 -0.21 7.45 0.41
C PHE A 39 -1.55 8.18 0.39
N ALA A 40 -2.33 8.06 1.46
CA ALA A 40 -3.69 8.59 1.57
C ALA A 40 -3.78 10.09 1.21
N GLY A 41 -2.79 10.88 1.64
CA GLY A 41 -2.71 12.32 1.34
C GLY A 41 -2.41 12.70 -0.11
N SER A 42 -2.32 11.73 -1.03
CA SER A 42 -2.01 11.97 -2.45
C SER A 42 -2.88 11.15 -3.40
N LEU A 43 -3.99 10.59 -2.92
CA LEU A 43 -4.91 9.80 -3.74
C LEU A 43 -5.73 10.70 -4.67
N ASN A 44 -5.98 10.20 -5.88
CA ASN A 44 -7.04 10.75 -6.70
C ASN A 44 -8.41 10.20 -6.25
N LYS A 45 -9.49 10.82 -6.75
CA LYS A 45 -10.86 10.47 -6.35
C LYS A 45 -11.24 9.02 -6.66
N GLU A 46 -10.80 8.51 -7.80
CA GLU A 46 -11.14 7.16 -8.26
C GLU A 46 -10.50 6.09 -7.38
N ILE A 47 -9.19 6.22 -7.11
CA ILE A 47 -8.45 5.31 -6.23
C ILE A 47 -9.00 5.37 -4.81
N ALA A 48 -9.30 6.56 -4.30
CA ALA A 48 -9.90 6.72 -2.97
C ALA A 48 -11.26 5.99 -2.86
N GLN A 49 -12.08 6.03 -3.91
CA GLN A 49 -13.36 5.29 -3.96
C GLN A 49 -13.17 3.78 -4.01
N GLN A 50 -12.17 3.29 -4.75
CA GLN A 50 -11.85 1.86 -4.78
C GLN A 50 -11.41 1.35 -3.40
N ILE A 51 -10.50 2.08 -2.73
CA ILE A 51 -10.04 1.73 -1.38
C ILE A 51 -11.20 1.76 -0.38
N ALA A 52 -12.09 2.76 -0.45
CA ALA A 52 -13.25 2.84 0.44
C ALA A 52 -14.26 1.70 0.23
N ARG A 53 -14.36 1.17 -1.00
CA ARG A 53 -15.30 0.10 -1.35
C ARG A 53 -14.73 -1.29 -1.05
N ASP A 54 -13.49 -1.53 -1.43
CA ASP A 54 -12.88 -2.87 -1.48
C ASP A 54 -11.74 -3.05 -0.47
N GLY A 55 -11.23 -1.96 0.11
CA GLY A 55 -10.10 -1.98 1.03
C GLY A 55 -10.44 -2.62 2.37
N VAL A 56 -9.41 -3.23 2.99
CA VAL A 56 -9.50 -3.82 4.32
C VAL A 56 -8.51 -3.10 5.23
N ILE A 57 -8.98 -2.66 6.40
CA ILE A 57 -8.11 -2.06 7.42
C ILE A 57 -7.28 -3.17 8.06
N ILE A 58 -5.97 -3.15 7.83
CA ILE A 58 -5.02 -4.10 8.42
C ILE A 58 -4.43 -3.62 9.74
N TYR A 59 -4.49 -2.30 9.99
CA TYR A 59 -4.00 -1.67 11.22
C TYR A 59 -4.68 -0.30 11.43
N GLU A 60 -5.11 -0.03 12.65
CA GLU A 60 -5.63 1.26 13.12
C GLU A 60 -5.09 1.50 14.54
N LYS A 61 -4.73 2.75 14.87
CA LYS A 61 -4.14 3.13 16.16
C LYS A 61 -5.14 3.86 17.04
#